data_AF-A0ABD5W1L4-F1
#
_entry.id   AF-A0ABD5W1L4-F1
#
_cell.length_a   1.000
_cell.length_b   1.000
_cell.length_c   1.000
_cell.angle_alpha   90.00
_cell.angle_beta   90.00
_cell.angle_gamma   90.00
#
_symmetry.space_group_name_H-M   'P 1'
#
loop_
_entity.id
_entity.type
_entity.pdbx_description
1 polymer ?
#
loop_
_entity_poly.entity_id
_entity_poly.type
_entity_poly.pdbx_seq_one_letter_code
_entity_poly.pdbx_strand_id
1 'polypeptide(L)'
;MHAFREVETAAYCPRKLYYRLRDTEDEETPEQVKKRRELAFEYDRLLSVEGALADEPVAVTPTQYRANLGCARASIDYWDELVDPTSRDVFLRGRDCYGVVHKILETEPPTPSLVFGGQPPEQGIWEPQSVRLVAAAKALSWERELSVDRAVAEYPGYGVVREIDIDARRTAAYRSAQRTASAIDGPPAKTKNRSKCGTCDYRDQCGVNTRSLRSLLGR
;
A
#
# COMPACT_ATOMS: atom_id res chain seq x y z
N MET A 1 -8.96 15.27 6.54
CA MET A 1 -7.62 14.70 6.32
C MET A 1 -7.73 13.20 6.54
N HIS A 2 -7.08 12.38 5.70
CA HIS A 2 -7.26 10.92 5.70
C HIS A 2 -5.93 10.17 5.84
N ALA A 3 -5.91 9.06 6.56
CA ALA A 3 -4.73 8.19 6.62
C ALA A 3 -4.43 7.60 5.23
N PHE A 4 -3.16 7.30 4.93
CA PHE A 4 -2.77 6.68 3.65
C PHE A 4 -3.56 5.39 3.37
N ARG A 5 -3.78 4.58 4.41
CA ARG A 5 -4.58 3.34 4.32
C ARG A 5 -6.05 3.62 4.04
N GLU A 6 -6.62 4.72 4.53
CA GLU A 6 -8.02 5.08 4.25
C GLU A 6 -8.18 5.44 2.78
N VAL A 7 -7.28 6.25 2.22
CA VAL A 7 -7.32 6.62 0.79
C VAL A 7 -7.08 5.40 -0.12
N GLU A 8 -6.15 4.52 0.25
CA GLU A 8 -5.98 3.20 -0.39
C GLU A 8 -7.28 2.39 -0.36
N THR A 9 -7.93 2.32 0.80
CA THR A 9 -9.18 1.55 0.98
C THR A 9 -10.33 2.16 0.19
N ALA A 10 -10.41 3.49 0.09
CA ALA A 10 -11.38 4.18 -0.74
C ALA A 10 -11.21 3.81 -2.23
N ALA A 11 -9.97 3.74 -2.72
CA ALA A 11 -9.69 3.27 -4.08
C ALA A 11 -10.02 1.79 -4.27
N TYR A 12 -9.80 0.96 -3.25
CA TYR A 12 -10.10 -0.48 -3.33
C TYR A 12 -11.60 -0.78 -3.30
N CYS A 13 -12.30 -0.27 -2.29
CA CYS A 13 -13.72 -0.42 -2.04
C CYS A 13 -14.22 0.65 -1.04
N PRO A 14 -14.91 1.72 -1.48
CA PRO A 14 -15.44 2.75 -0.59
C PRO A 14 -16.38 2.19 0.49
N ARG A 15 -17.09 1.11 0.17
CA ARG A 15 -17.96 0.43 1.13
C ARG A 15 -17.18 -0.33 2.20
N LYS A 16 -16.00 -0.88 1.89
CA LYS A 16 -15.09 -1.43 2.91
C LYS A 16 -14.64 -0.32 3.85
N LEU A 17 -14.25 0.85 3.30
CA LEU A 17 -13.88 2.00 4.11
C LEU A 17 -15.01 2.46 5.05
N TYR A 18 -16.25 2.50 4.58
CA TYR A 18 -17.41 2.83 5.42
C TYR A 18 -17.54 1.97 6.69
N TYR A 19 -17.35 0.66 6.56
CA TYR A 19 -17.41 -0.25 7.70
C TYR A 19 -16.18 -0.10 8.58
N ARG A 20 -14.99 0.00 8.00
CA ARG A 20 -13.74 0.22 8.74
C ARG A 20 -13.75 1.48 9.59
N LEU A 21 -14.30 2.59 9.09
CA LEU A 21 -14.41 3.84 9.86
C LEU A 21 -15.38 3.76 11.06
N ARG A 22 -16.19 2.70 11.14
CA ARG A 22 -17.14 2.44 12.23
C ARG A 22 -16.74 1.27 13.10
N ASP A 23 -15.67 0.59 12.71
CA ASP A 23 -15.08 -0.46 13.48
C ASP A 23 -14.31 0.18 14.63
N THR A 24 -14.61 -0.25 15.86
CA THR A 24 -13.93 0.25 17.07
C THR A 24 -12.76 -0.64 17.46
N GLU A 25 -12.56 -1.76 16.76
CA GLU A 25 -11.41 -2.63 16.95
C GLU A 25 -10.21 -2.05 16.20
N ASP A 26 -9.09 -1.91 16.90
CA ASP A 26 -7.83 -1.53 16.27
C ASP A 26 -7.36 -2.68 15.37
N GLU A 27 -7.27 -2.42 14.06
CA GLU A 27 -6.82 -3.39 13.08
C GLU A 27 -5.30 -3.64 13.24
N GLU A 28 -4.93 -4.64 14.04
CA GLU A 28 -3.54 -5.04 14.16
C GLU A 28 -3.04 -5.66 12.85
N THR A 29 -1.84 -5.25 12.41
CA THR A 29 -1.22 -5.88 11.24
C THR A 29 -0.79 -7.32 11.61
N PRO A 30 -1.22 -8.36 10.86
CA PRO A 30 -0.88 -9.74 11.18
C PRO A 30 0.64 -9.97 11.27
N GLU A 31 1.08 -10.84 12.20
CA GLU A 31 2.50 -11.08 12.46
C GLU A 31 3.26 -11.56 11.21
N GLN A 32 2.64 -12.41 10.39
CA GLN A 32 3.22 -12.84 9.11
C GLN A 32 3.45 -11.65 8.15
N VAL A 33 2.58 -10.65 8.17
CA VAL A 33 2.74 -9.43 7.37
C VAL A 33 3.88 -8.57 7.91
N LYS A 34 4.04 -8.47 9.25
CA LYS A 34 5.18 -7.79 9.87
C LYS A 34 6.50 -8.44 9.47
N LYS A 35 6.63 -9.77 9.66
CA LYS A 35 7.84 -10.53 9.27
C LYS A 35 8.19 -10.39 7.78
N ARG A 36 7.19 -10.42 6.90
CA ARG A 36 7.41 -10.16 5.47
C ARG A 36 7.90 -8.75 5.18
N ARG A 37 7.52 -7.75 5.97
CA ARG A 37 7.99 -6.38 5.78
C ARG A 37 9.44 -6.21 6.22
N GLU A 38 9.86 -6.91 7.27
CA GLU A 38 11.25 -6.87 7.76
C GLU A 38 12.27 -7.30 6.68
N LEU A 39 11.89 -8.24 5.81
CA LEU A 39 12.72 -8.63 4.66
C LEU A 39 13.17 -7.44 3.79
N ALA A 40 12.39 -6.35 3.76
CA ALA A 40 12.73 -5.15 3.00
C ALA A 40 14.05 -4.51 3.47
N PHE A 41 14.47 -4.75 4.71
CA PHE A 41 15.69 -4.22 5.31
C PHE A 41 16.84 -5.24 5.33
N GLU A 42 16.64 -6.42 4.74
CA GLU A 42 17.62 -7.52 4.74
C GLU A 42 18.02 -7.97 3.32
N TYR A 43 17.66 -7.24 2.26
CA TYR A 43 17.90 -7.68 0.88
C TYR A 43 19.35 -8.06 0.58
N ASP A 44 20.33 -7.30 1.07
CA ASP A 44 21.74 -7.62 0.82
C ASP A 44 22.17 -8.93 1.48
N ARG A 45 21.71 -9.20 2.71
CA ARG A 45 21.90 -10.49 3.37
C ARG A 45 21.21 -11.61 2.58
N LEU A 46 19.97 -11.40 2.19
CA LEU A 46 19.16 -12.39 1.46
C LEU A 46 19.73 -12.69 0.06
N LEU A 47 20.42 -11.74 -0.56
CA LEU A 47 21.14 -11.91 -1.82
C LEU A 47 22.49 -12.61 -1.65
N SER A 48 23.22 -12.31 -0.58
CA SER A 48 24.64 -12.68 -0.46
C SER A 48 24.89 -13.95 0.33
N VAL A 49 24.02 -14.27 1.30
CA VAL A 49 24.20 -15.42 2.18
C VAL A 49 23.47 -16.64 1.60
N GLU A 50 24.21 -17.73 1.42
CA GLU A 50 23.66 -19.02 1.01
C GLU A 50 22.72 -19.56 2.11
N GLY A 51 21.59 -20.14 1.72
CA GLY A 51 20.61 -20.67 2.68
C GLY A 51 19.78 -19.63 3.44
N ALA A 52 20.10 -18.33 3.36
CA ALA A 52 19.38 -17.28 4.11
C ALA A 52 17.88 -17.16 3.82
N LEU A 53 17.40 -17.71 2.69
CA LEU A 53 15.98 -17.69 2.32
C LEU A 53 15.20 -18.92 2.81
N ALA A 54 15.86 -19.92 3.39
CA ALA A 54 15.25 -21.21 3.70
C ALA A 54 14.11 -21.10 4.73
N ASP A 55 14.29 -20.26 5.74
CA ASP A 55 13.34 -20.07 6.85
C ASP A 55 12.53 -18.78 6.75
N GLU A 56 12.74 -18.00 5.68
CA GLU A 56 12.10 -16.70 5.50
C GLU A 56 10.70 -16.80 4.89
N PRO A 57 9.77 -15.88 5.21
CA PRO A 57 8.38 -15.93 4.75
C PRO A 57 8.21 -15.50 3.28
N VAL A 58 9.09 -15.97 2.39
CA VAL A 58 9.06 -15.73 0.95
C VAL A 58 8.01 -16.59 0.26
N ALA A 59 7.44 -16.06 -0.81
CA ALA A 59 6.34 -16.67 -1.56
C ALA A 59 6.77 -17.26 -2.91
N VAL A 60 8.07 -17.24 -3.20
CA VAL A 60 8.70 -17.74 -4.43
C VAL A 60 9.92 -18.58 -4.09
N THR A 61 10.44 -19.34 -5.07
CA THR A 61 11.65 -20.14 -4.86
C THR A 61 12.86 -19.24 -4.56
N PRO A 62 13.86 -19.69 -3.79
CA PRO A 62 15.07 -18.91 -3.53
C PRO A 62 15.78 -18.42 -4.80
N THR A 63 15.81 -19.24 -5.85
CA THR A 63 16.37 -18.86 -7.16
C THR A 63 15.58 -17.73 -7.81
N GLN A 64 14.25 -17.82 -7.83
CA GLN A 64 13.40 -16.77 -8.39
C GLN A 64 13.50 -15.48 -7.57
N TYR A 65 13.57 -15.60 -6.25
CA TYR A 65 13.76 -14.47 -5.34
C TYR A 65 15.05 -13.70 -5.66
N ARG A 66 16.19 -14.41 -5.73
CA ARG A 66 17.48 -13.79 -6.04
C ARG A 66 17.53 -13.24 -7.47
N ALA A 67 16.88 -13.89 -8.43
CA ALA A 67 16.75 -13.36 -9.78
C ALA A 67 15.98 -12.03 -9.78
N ASN A 68 14.84 -11.96 -9.10
CA ASN A 68 14.02 -10.74 -9.02
C ASN A 68 14.79 -9.60 -8.35
N LEU A 69 15.41 -9.83 -7.19
CA LEU A 69 16.21 -8.80 -6.52
C LEU A 69 17.47 -8.43 -7.29
N GLY A 70 18.11 -9.39 -7.97
CA GLY A 70 19.25 -9.12 -8.85
C GLY A 70 18.87 -8.19 -10.01
N CYS A 71 17.71 -8.41 -10.63
CA CYS A 71 17.17 -7.48 -11.64
C CYS A 71 16.87 -6.11 -11.03
N ALA A 72 16.25 -6.05 -9.85
CA ALA A 72 15.96 -4.79 -9.17
C ALA A 72 17.26 -4.00 -8.88
N ARG A 73 18.27 -4.67 -8.30
CA ARG A 73 19.59 -4.10 -8.01
C ARG A 73 20.29 -3.56 -9.25
N ALA A 74 20.17 -4.24 -10.38
CA ALA A 74 20.76 -3.78 -11.63
C ALA A 74 20.03 -2.57 -12.25
N SER A 75 18.79 -2.29 -11.84
CA SER A 75 17.93 -1.26 -12.43
C SER A 75 17.72 -0.02 -11.57
N ILE A 76 18.08 -0.06 -10.30
CA ILE A 76 17.84 1.01 -9.33
C ILE A 76 19.18 1.63 -8.95
N ASP A 77 19.38 2.90 -9.32
CA ASP A 77 20.64 3.62 -9.12
C ASP A 77 20.93 3.94 -7.64
N TYR A 78 19.93 3.84 -6.77
CA TYR A 78 20.00 4.11 -5.34
C TYR A 78 19.76 2.84 -4.51
N TRP A 79 20.24 1.69 -5.00
CA TRP A 79 20.06 0.39 -4.34
C TRP A 79 20.53 0.39 -2.88
N ASP A 80 21.70 0.93 -2.60
CA ASP A 80 22.28 0.90 -1.25
C ASP A 80 21.38 1.63 -0.24
N GLU A 81 20.85 2.80 -0.62
CA GLU A 81 19.87 3.56 0.19
C GLU A 81 18.53 2.83 0.32
N LEU A 82 18.12 2.04 -0.69
CA LEU A 82 16.91 1.24 -0.60
C LEU A 82 17.05 0.12 0.43
N VAL A 83 18.22 -0.54 0.50
CA VAL A 83 18.46 -1.66 1.43
C VAL A 83 18.72 -1.16 2.84
N ASP A 84 19.54 -0.11 3.00
CA ASP A 84 19.85 0.49 4.29
C ASP A 84 19.47 1.99 4.32
N PRO A 85 18.17 2.31 4.41
CA PRO A 85 17.71 3.68 4.38
C PRO A 85 18.05 4.40 5.69
N THR A 86 18.42 5.67 5.56
CA THR A 86 18.69 6.55 6.71
C THR A 86 17.42 6.81 7.54
N SER A 87 16.27 6.86 6.87
CA SER A 87 14.97 7.18 7.46
C SER A 87 14.01 6.00 7.36
N ARG A 88 13.68 5.38 8.51
CA ARG A 88 12.78 4.22 8.63
C ARG A 88 11.49 4.60 9.37
N ASP A 89 10.37 4.05 8.91
CA ASP A 89 9.03 4.21 9.52
C ASP A 89 8.68 5.64 9.96
N VAL A 90 8.89 6.58 9.04
CA VAL A 90 8.65 8.01 9.29
C VAL A 90 7.17 8.33 9.16
N PHE A 91 6.58 8.88 10.22
CA PHE A 91 5.25 9.46 10.15
C PHE A 91 5.28 10.80 9.42
N LEU A 92 4.53 10.91 8.33
CA LEU A 92 4.35 12.14 7.57
C LEU A 92 2.92 12.65 7.67
N ARG A 93 2.77 13.96 7.77
CA ARG A 93 1.50 14.69 7.76
C ARG A 93 1.52 15.74 6.64
N GLY A 94 0.90 15.38 5.53
CA GLY A 94 0.66 16.30 4.43
C GLY A 94 -0.54 17.22 4.66
N ARG A 95 -0.90 17.97 3.62
CA ARG A 95 -2.09 18.82 3.58
C ARG A 95 -3.40 18.04 3.77
N ASP A 96 -3.56 16.95 3.03
CA ASP A 96 -4.84 16.22 2.92
C ASP A 96 -4.76 14.78 3.43
N CYS A 97 -3.55 14.25 3.62
CA CYS A 97 -3.32 12.89 4.07
C CYS A 97 -2.14 12.77 5.03
N TYR A 98 -2.13 11.69 5.81
CA TYR A 98 -1.07 11.38 6.76
C TYR A 98 -0.82 9.87 6.88
N GLY A 99 0.32 9.48 7.43
CA GLY A 99 0.62 8.09 7.74
C GLY A 99 2.10 7.79 7.75
N VAL A 100 2.42 6.52 7.96
CA VAL A 100 3.81 6.04 8.00
C VAL A 100 4.29 5.72 6.59
N VAL A 101 5.45 6.26 6.25
CA VAL A 101 6.29 5.86 5.13
C VAL A 101 7.40 4.96 5.66
N HIS A 102 7.52 3.76 5.10
CA HIS A 102 8.42 2.74 5.67
C HIS A 102 9.90 3.10 5.44
N LYS A 103 10.21 3.75 4.30
CA LYS A 103 11.55 4.29 4.02
C LYS A 103 11.46 5.63 3.31
N ILE A 104 12.29 6.60 3.68
CA ILE A 104 12.54 7.78 2.85
C ILE A 104 13.97 7.63 2.32
N LEU A 105 14.07 7.53 1.00
CA LEU A 105 15.34 7.37 0.29
C LEU A 105 15.90 8.76 -0.01
N GLU A 106 17.15 9.00 0.38
CA GLU A 106 17.88 10.26 0.13
C GLU A 106 18.33 10.41 -1.34
N THR A 107 17.38 10.25 -2.27
CA THR A 107 17.54 10.62 -3.66
C THR A 107 17.32 12.13 -3.86
N GLU A 108 17.67 12.66 -5.02
CA GLU A 108 17.34 14.03 -5.41
C GLU A 108 16.26 14.03 -6.52
N PRO A 109 15.00 14.40 -6.24
CA PRO A 109 14.40 14.70 -4.92
C PRO A 109 14.18 13.44 -4.05
N PRO A 110 13.92 13.57 -2.74
CA PRO A 110 13.72 12.42 -1.84
C PRO A 110 12.53 11.54 -2.26
N THR A 111 12.72 10.22 -2.21
CA THR A 111 11.74 9.25 -2.71
C THR A 111 11.15 8.42 -1.56
N PRO A 112 9.83 8.41 -1.33
CA PRO A 112 9.22 7.52 -0.36
C PRO A 112 9.11 6.09 -0.91
N SER A 113 9.45 5.12 -0.07
CA SER A 113 9.20 3.70 -0.33
C SER A 113 8.15 3.13 0.63
N LEU A 114 7.21 2.36 0.08
CA LEU A 114 6.22 1.61 0.85
C LEU A 114 6.34 0.10 0.63
N VAL A 115 6.31 -0.64 1.74
CA VAL A 115 6.40 -2.09 1.77
C VAL A 115 5.03 -2.75 1.82
N PHE A 116 4.74 -3.60 0.83
CA PHE A 116 3.50 -4.34 0.67
C PHE A 116 3.71 -5.83 0.90
N GLY A 117 2.95 -6.43 1.81
CA GLY A 117 3.06 -7.86 2.17
C GLY A 117 2.29 -8.83 1.25
N GLY A 118 1.55 -8.30 0.27
CA GLY A 118 0.74 -9.09 -0.67
C GLY A 118 1.45 -9.37 -1.98
N GLN A 119 0.82 -10.17 -2.84
CA GLN A 119 1.35 -10.48 -4.17
C GLN A 119 1.31 -9.25 -5.10
N PRO A 120 2.43 -8.88 -5.75
CA PRO A 120 2.41 -7.86 -6.79
C PRO A 120 1.60 -8.33 -8.01
N PRO A 121 0.99 -7.42 -8.79
CA PRO A 121 0.43 -7.81 -10.09
C PRO A 121 1.54 -8.26 -11.04
N GLU A 122 1.22 -8.98 -12.11
CA GLU A 122 2.22 -9.35 -13.13
C GLU A 122 2.95 -8.12 -13.68
N GLN A 123 2.22 -7.03 -13.93
CA GLN A 123 2.76 -5.76 -14.42
C GLN A 123 2.23 -4.57 -13.62
N GLY A 124 3.05 -3.52 -13.49
CA GLY A 124 2.65 -2.26 -12.86
C GLY A 124 2.45 -2.37 -11.35
N ILE A 125 1.44 -1.69 -10.81
CA ILE A 125 1.10 -1.71 -9.38
C ILE A 125 -0.42 -1.73 -9.27
N TRP A 126 -0.97 -2.40 -8.25
CA TRP A 126 -2.40 -2.35 -7.99
C TRP A 126 -2.85 -0.91 -7.76
N GLU A 127 -3.93 -0.47 -8.42
CA GLU A 127 -4.42 0.91 -8.31
C GLU A 127 -4.50 1.45 -6.86
N PRO A 128 -5.04 0.70 -5.88
CA PRO A 128 -5.07 1.15 -4.49
C PRO A 128 -3.68 1.43 -3.88
N GLN A 129 -2.69 0.60 -4.20
CA GLN A 129 -1.32 0.75 -3.73
C GLN A 129 -0.65 1.96 -4.41
N SER A 130 -0.91 2.16 -5.70
CA SER A 130 -0.49 3.38 -6.44
C SER A 130 -1.07 4.64 -5.79
N VAL A 131 -2.35 4.63 -5.42
CA VAL A 131 -2.99 5.73 -4.68
C VAL A 131 -2.31 5.99 -3.33
N ARG A 132 -1.94 4.93 -2.60
CA ARG A 132 -1.22 5.05 -1.32
C ARG A 132 0.17 5.65 -1.49
N LEU A 133 0.92 5.24 -2.52
CA LEU A 133 2.24 5.77 -2.84
C LEU A 133 2.17 7.26 -3.18
N VAL A 134 1.19 7.66 -3.99
CA VAL A 134 0.95 9.08 -4.28
C VAL A 134 0.60 9.86 -3.01
N ALA A 135 -0.20 9.29 -2.10
CA ALA A 135 -0.50 9.94 -0.82
C ALA A 135 0.78 10.17 0.00
N ALA A 136 1.67 9.18 0.10
CA ALA A 136 2.97 9.30 0.75
C ALA A 136 3.86 10.37 0.09
N ALA A 137 3.96 10.37 -1.25
CA ALA A 137 4.71 11.37 -2.00
C ALA A 137 4.16 12.79 -1.80
N LYS A 138 2.83 12.97 -1.79
CA LYS A 138 2.22 14.28 -1.53
C LYS A 138 2.40 14.75 -0.09
N ALA A 139 2.42 13.83 0.88
CA ALA A 139 2.72 14.17 2.27
C ALA A 139 4.19 14.59 2.44
N LEU A 140 5.13 13.85 1.86
CA LEU A 140 6.55 14.18 1.87
C LEU A 140 6.83 15.53 1.20
N SER A 141 6.24 15.72 0.01
CA SER A 141 6.32 16.98 -0.74
C SER A 141 5.82 18.18 0.06
N TRP A 142 4.76 18.00 0.85
CA TRP A 142 4.21 19.06 1.70
C TRP A 142 5.11 19.38 2.89
N GLU A 143 5.59 18.37 3.62
CA GLU A 143 6.43 18.60 4.80
C GLU A 143 7.82 19.15 4.47
N ARG A 144 8.36 18.78 3.31
CA ARG A 144 9.70 19.18 2.87
C ARG A 144 9.69 20.36 1.91
N GLU A 145 8.51 20.92 1.61
CA GLU A 145 8.32 22.05 0.69
C GLU A 145 9.04 21.86 -0.68
N LEU A 146 9.06 20.63 -1.19
CA LEU A 146 9.76 20.26 -2.44
C LEU A 146 8.88 19.40 -3.34
N SER A 147 9.23 19.31 -4.62
CA SER A 147 8.55 18.40 -5.56
C SER A 147 9.05 16.97 -5.37
N VAL A 148 8.17 16.07 -4.94
CA VAL A 148 8.40 14.62 -5.00
C VAL A 148 7.69 14.09 -6.25
N ASP A 149 8.47 13.53 -7.16
CA ASP A 149 8.02 13.06 -8.49
C ASP A 149 8.05 11.55 -8.65
N ARG A 150 8.62 10.81 -7.69
CA ARG A 150 8.70 9.34 -7.70
C ARG A 150 8.28 8.73 -6.37
N ALA A 151 7.95 7.44 -6.40
CA ALA A 151 7.73 6.60 -5.21
C ALA A 151 8.04 5.14 -5.52
N VAL A 152 8.43 4.38 -4.49
CA VAL A 152 8.82 2.97 -4.63
C VAL A 152 7.84 2.06 -3.91
N ALA A 153 7.45 0.96 -4.58
CA ALA A 153 6.73 -0.15 -3.99
C ALA A 153 7.63 -1.37 -3.85
N GLU A 154 7.74 -1.85 -2.63
CA GLU A 154 8.48 -3.07 -2.31
C GLU A 154 7.51 -4.21 -2.00
N TYR A 155 7.81 -5.40 -2.54
CA TYR A 155 7.08 -6.64 -2.28
C TYR A 155 8.09 -7.68 -1.77
N PRO A 156 8.53 -7.57 -0.51
CA PRO A 156 9.72 -8.28 -0.05
C PRO A 156 9.54 -9.78 -0.01
N GLY A 157 8.31 -10.29 0.14
CA GLY A 157 8.04 -11.74 0.04
C GLY A 157 8.25 -12.30 -1.37
N TYR A 158 8.37 -11.46 -2.39
CA TYR A 158 8.56 -11.84 -3.79
C TYR A 158 9.90 -11.37 -4.36
N GLY A 159 10.70 -10.61 -3.59
CA GLY A 159 11.94 -10.01 -4.06
C GLY A 159 11.72 -8.98 -5.18
N VAL A 160 10.57 -8.33 -5.22
CA VAL A 160 10.19 -7.40 -6.30
C VAL A 160 10.16 -5.97 -5.76
N VAL A 161 10.80 -5.06 -6.49
CA VAL A 161 10.80 -3.62 -6.24
C VAL A 161 10.32 -2.91 -7.51
N ARG A 162 9.44 -1.94 -7.37
CA ARG A 162 8.88 -1.18 -8.50
C ARG A 162 8.83 0.31 -8.19
N GLU A 163 9.56 1.10 -8.97
CA GLU A 163 9.44 2.56 -8.98
C GLU A 163 8.21 2.98 -9.81
N ILE A 164 7.56 4.07 -9.41
CA ILE A 164 6.55 4.77 -10.21
C ILE A 164 6.80 6.26 -10.23
N ASP A 165 6.48 6.87 -11.36
CA ASP A 165 6.34 8.33 -11.48
C ASP A 165 5.02 8.81 -10.87
N ILE A 166 5.06 9.97 -10.24
CA ILE A 166 3.89 10.71 -9.72
C ILE A 166 3.32 11.57 -10.85
N ASP A 167 2.74 10.90 -11.83
CA ASP A 167 2.13 11.56 -12.99
C ASP A 167 0.73 12.15 -12.71
N ALA A 168 0.20 12.86 -13.71
CA ALA A 168 -1.13 13.46 -13.64
C ALA A 168 -2.25 12.41 -13.48
N ARG A 169 -2.14 11.23 -14.08
CA ARG A 169 -3.14 10.16 -14.03
C ARG A 169 -3.23 9.58 -12.62
N ARG A 170 -2.09 9.24 -12.01
CA ARG A 170 -1.99 8.74 -10.63
C ARG A 170 -2.41 9.80 -9.62
N THR A 171 -2.03 11.06 -9.85
CA THR A 171 -2.51 12.18 -9.05
C THR A 171 -4.03 12.33 -9.12
N ALA A 172 -4.63 12.15 -10.30
CA ALA A 172 -6.08 12.18 -10.46
C ALA A 172 -6.78 11.01 -9.72
N ALA A 173 -6.22 9.80 -9.79
CA ALA A 173 -6.72 8.64 -9.06
C ALA A 173 -6.68 8.86 -7.53
N TYR A 174 -5.55 9.37 -7.01
CA TYR A 174 -5.41 9.76 -5.61
C TYR A 174 -6.46 10.79 -5.19
N ARG A 175 -6.62 11.88 -5.95
CA ARG A 175 -7.63 12.91 -5.66
C ARG A 175 -9.06 12.36 -5.68
N SER A 176 -9.35 11.44 -6.61
CA SER A 176 -10.65 10.77 -6.68
C SER A 176 -10.91 9.93 -5.41
N ALA A 177 -9.91 9.14 -4.99
CA ALA A 177 -9.99 8.34 -3.78
C ALA A 177 -10.12 9.20 -2.51
N GLN A 178 -9.38 10.31 -2.42
CA GLN A 178 -9.45 11.25 -1.30
C GLN A 178 -10.82 11.95 -1.20
N ARG A 179 -11.41 12.36 -2.35
CA ARG A 179 -12.77 12.88 -2.38
C ARG A 179 -13.79 11.81 -1.97
N THR A 180 -13.60 10.59 -2.44
CA THR A 180 -14.46 9.46 -2.09
C THR A 180 -14.42 9.19 -0.58
N ALA A 181 -13.23 9.13 0.03
CA ALA A 181 -13.07 8.99 1.47
C ALA A 181 -13.75 10.12 2.25
N SER A 182 -13.62 11.36 1.77
CA SER A 182 -14.22 12.55 2.41
C SER A 182 -15.75 12.58 2.31
N ALA A 183 -16.33 11.93 1.29
CA ALA A 183 -17.76 11.93 1.04
C ALA A 183 -18.51 10.77 1.72
N ILE A 184 -17.83 9.91 2.49
CA ILE A 184 -18.48 8.79 3.18
C ILE A 184 -19.27 9.32 4.39
N ASP A 185 -20.58 9.42 4.22
CA ASP A 185 -21.55 9.73 5.27
C ASP A 185 -22.40 8.49 5.62
N GLY A 186 -22.85 7.76 4.61
CA GLY A 186 -23.61 6.50 4.66
C GLY A 186 -22.94 5.40 3.83
N PRO A 187 -23.52 4.18 3.81
CA PRO A 187 -22.91 3.04 3.13
C PRO A 187 -22.91 3.23 1.61
N PRO A 188 -21.74 3.39 0.96
CA PRO A 188 -21.66 3.61 -0.48
C PRO A 188 -22.21 2.42 -1.28
N ALA A 189 -22.50 2.63 -2.57
CA ALA A 189 -22.92 1.56 -3.47
C ALA A 189 -21.96 0.36 -3.43
N LYS A 190 -22.50 -0.85 -3.60
CA LYS A 190 -21.67 -2.07 -3.67
C LYS A 190 -20.73 -1.97 -4.88
N THR A 191 -19.49 -2.41 -4.70
CA THR A 191 -18.55 -2.53 -5.82
C THR A 191 -19.09 -3.51 -6.86
N LYS A 192 -18.87 -3.20 -8.14
CA LYS A 192 -19.19 -4.10 -9.25
C LYS A 192 -18.20 -5.26 -9.35
N ASN A 193 -16.97 -5.08 -8.85
CA ASN A 193 -15.95 -6.13 -8.85
C ASN A 193 -16.16 -7.06 -7.65
N ARG A 194 -16.90 -8.15 -7.88
CA ARG A 194 -17.25 -9.14 -6.84
C ARG A 194 -16.10 -10.03 -6.41
N SER A 195 -15.01 -10.15 -7.17
CA SER A 195 -13.87 -10.98 -6.76
C SER A 195 -13.22 -10.47 -5.47
N LYS A 196 -13.33 -9.16 -5.19
CA LYS A 196 -12.90 -8.51 -3.95
C LYS A 196 -13.72 -8.91 -2.71
N CYS A 197 -14.92 -9.47 -2.88
CA CYS A 197 -15.84 -9.71 -1.77
C CYS A 197 -15.55 -11.00 -1.00
N GLY A 198 -14.89 -11.99 -1.63
CA GLY A 198 -14.66 -13.30 -1.02
C GLY A 198 -13.77 -13.24 0.23
N THR A 199 -12.78 -12.35 0.23
CA THR A 199 -11.79 -12.16 1.30
C THR A 199 -12.02 -10.87 2.10
N CYS A 200 -13.19 -10.25 1.99
CA CYS A 200 -13.49 -9.00 2.69
C CYS A 200 -13.92 -9.30 4.13
N ASP A 201 -13.21 -8.74 5.10
CA ASP A 201 -13.50 -8.87 6.55
C ASP A 201 -14.93 -8.43 6.91
N TYR A 202 -15.48 -7.50 6.14
CA TYR A 202 -16.83 -6.97 6.33
C TYR A 202 -17.90 -7.66 5.49
N ARG A 203 -17.60 -8.81 4.85
CA ARG A 203 -18.53 -9.50 3.94
C ARG A 203 -19.88 -9.78 4.62
N ASP A 204 -19.86 -10.24 5.86
CA ASP A 204 -21.07 -10.61 6.61
C ASP A 204 -21.95 -9.41 6.97
N GLN A 205 -21.35 -8.21 7.04
CA GLN A 205 -22.07 -6.95 7.22
C GLN A 205 -22.46 -6.30 5.87
N CYS A 206 -21.73 -6.63 4.80
CA CYS A 206 -21.80 -6.01 3.49
C CYS A 206 -23.02 -6.47 2.68
N GLY A 207 -24.17 -5.89 3.02
CA GLY A 207 -25.40 -6.06 2.27
C GLY A 207 -26.48 -6.90 2.94
N VAL A 208 -26.34 -7.17 4.24
CA VAL A 208 -27.39 -7.82 5.06
C VAL A 208 -28.37 -6.83 5.66
N ASN A 209 -27.98 -5.56 5.85
CA ASN A 209 -28.87 -4.50 6.33
C ASN A 209 -29.19 -3.49 5.23
N THR A 210 -29.97 -3.91 4.24
CA THR A 210 -30.94 -2.98 3.69
C THR A 210 -32.24 -3.23 4.43
N ARG A 211 -32.46 -2.52 5.54
CA ARG A 211 -33.82 -2.15 5.94
C ARG A 211 -34.38 -1.22 4.87
N SER A 212 -34.58 -1.75 3.67
CA SER A 212 -35.38 -1.06 2.68
C SER A 212 -36.80 -1.05 3.24
N LEU A 213 -37.53 0.05 3.02
CA LEU A 213 -38.95 0.15 3.38
C LEU A 213 -39.76 -1.08 2.94
N ARG A 214 -39.35 -1.72 1.84
CA ARG A 214 -39.94 -2.97 1.34
C ARG A 214 -39.81 -4.16 2.29
N SER A 215 -38.65 -4.31 2.95
CA SER A 215 -38.42 -5.34 3.98
C SER A 215 -39.16 -5.05 5.29
N LEU A 216 -39.40 -3.78 5.63
CA LEU A 216 -40.15 -3.38 6.83
C LEU A 216 -41.67 -3.41 6.62
N LEU A 217 -42.15 -3.29 5.38
CA LEU A 217 -43.58 -3.25 5.04
C LEU A 217 -44.15 -4.61 4.60
N GLY A 218 -43.36 -5.69 4.63
CA GLY A 218 -43.86 -7.06 4.41
C GLY A 218 -44.58 -7.29 3.07
N ARG A 219 -44.14 -6.63 1.99
CA ARG A 219 -44.71 -6.78 0.63
C ARG A 219 -43.65 -7.05 -0.44
#